data_AF-A0A2W2BYX5-F1
#
_entry.id   AF-A0A2W2BYX5-F1
#
_cell.length_a   1.000
_cell.length_b   1.000
_cell.length_c   1.000
_cell.angle_alpha   90.00
_cell.angle_beta   90.00
_cell.angle_gamma   90.00
#
_symmetry.space_group_name_H-M   'P 1'
#
loop_
_entity.id
_entity.type
_entity.pdbx_description
1 polymer ?
#
loop_
_entity_poly.entity_id
_entity_poly.type
_entity_poly.pdbx_seq_one_letter_code
_entity_poly.pdbx_strand_id
1 'polypeptide(L)' 'MPGTAGTMDGHPFEATLLPLGDGTHIVPVKAAVRKAIGKGAGDDVAVHLQHRH' A
#
# COMPACT_ATOMS: atom_id res chain seq x y z
N MET A 1 3.39 16.76 -0.62
CA MET A 1 2.61 15.72 -1.31
C MET A 1 1.87 14.95 -0.23
N PRO A 2 0.54 14.93 -0.19
CA PRO A 2 -0.18 14.18 0.84
C PRO A 2 0.07 12.69 0.61
N GLY A 3 0.75 12.04 1.57
CA GLY A 3 0.91 10.59 1.57
C GLY A 3 -0.41 9.92 1.94
N THR A 4 -0.72 8.77 1.35
CA THR A 4 -1.87 7.96 1.73
C THR A 4 -1.45 7.01 2.84
N ALA A 5 -2.01 7.20 4.03
CA ALA A 5 -1.79 6.33 5.18
C ALA A 5 -2.92 5.29 5.31
N GLY A 6 -2.55 4.07 5.68
CA GLY A 6 -3.48 2.98 5.88
C GLY A 6 -2.84 1.80 6.58
N THR A 7 -3.52 0.66 6.55
CA THR A 7 -3.00 -0.62 7.04
C THR A 7 -3.06 -1.69 5.95
N MET A 8 -2.03 -2.52 5.88
CA MET A 8 -1.93 -3.72 5.03
C MET A 8 -1.93 -4.93 5.97
N ASP A 9 -2.97 -5.76 5.93
CA ASP A 9 -3.16 -6.90 6.82
C ASP A 9 -2.95 -6.57 8.31
N GLY A 10 -3.41 -5.37 8.72
CA GLY A 10 -3.25 -4.87 10.09
C GLY A 10 -1.90 -4.19 10.38
N HIS A 11 -0.96 -4.20 9.44
CA HIS A 11 0.32 -3.51 9.57
C HIS A 11 0.25 -2.08 9.03
N PRO A 12 0.63 -1.05 9.81
CA PRO A 12 0.56 0.33 9.36
C PRO A 12 1.54 0.57 8.20
N PHE A 13 1.07 1.27 7.17
CA PHE A 13 1.89 1.69 6.05
C PHE A 13 1.57 3.14 5.66
N GLU A 14 2.59 3.79 5.10
CA GLU A 14 2.48 5.09 4.47
C GLU A 14 3.06 4.97 3.07
N ALA A 15 2.24 5.26 2.06
CA ALA A 15 2.66 5.19 0.68
C ALA A 15 1.90 6.21 -0.17
N THR A 16 2.49 6.57 -1.31
CA THR A 16 1.86 7.48 -2.26
C THR A 16 1.35 6.68 -3.44
N LEU A 17 0.08 6.86 -3.79
CA LEU A 17 -0.51 6.30 -5.00
C LEU A 17 0.12 7.00 -6.21
N LEU A 18 0.90 6.25 -6.98
CA LEU A 18 1.50 6.74 -8.21
C LEU A 18 0.55 6.39 -9.37
N PRO A 19 0.00 7.38 -10.08
CA PRO A 19 -0.84 7.11 -11.24
C PRO A 19 0.02 6.54 -12.37
N LEU A 20 -0.44 5.44 -12.98
CA LEU A 20 0.23 4.80 -14.12
C LEU A 20 -0.27 5.32 -15.47
N GLY A 21 -1.34 6.15 -15.46
CA GLY A 21 -1.84 6.87 -16.64
C GLY A 21 -3.06 6.24 -17.33
N ASP A 22 -3.49 5.06 -16.90
CA ASP A 22 -4.62 4.28 -17.43
C ASP A 22 -5.76 4.09 -16.41
N GLY A 23 -5.71 4.83 -15.30
CA GLY A 23 -6.59 4.63 -14.14
C GLY A 23 -6.02 3.64 -13.11
N THR A 24 -4.98 2.88 -13.48
CA THR A 24 -4.22 2.07 -12.53
C THR A 24 -3.34 2.97 -11.67
N HIS A 25 -3.35 2.70 -10.38
CA HIS A 25 -2.44 3.34 -9.42
C HIS A 25 -1.53 2.28 -8.83
N ILE A 26 -0.24 2.59 -8.72
CA ILE A 26 0.74 1.73 -8.06
C ILE A 26 1.01 2.30 -6.68
N VAL A 27 0.97 1.42 -5.67
CA VAL A 27 1.40 1.73 -4.32
C VAL A 27 2.75 1.05 -4.08
N PRO A 28 3.87 1.81 -4.01
CA PRO A 28 5.17 1.23 -3.75
C PRO A 28 5.22 0.71 -2.30
N VAL A 29 5.22 -0.61 -2.14
CA VAL A 29 5.32 -1.26 -0.82
C VAL A 29 6.79 -1.55 -0.50
N LYS A 30 7.30 -0.96 0.58
CA LYS A 30 8.67 -1.22 1.07
C LYS A 30 8.83 -2.71 1.39
N ALA A 31 10.02 -3.26 1.11
CA ALA A 31 10.34 -4.66 1.42
C ALA A 31 10.17 -4.99 2.92
N ALA A 32 10.40 -4.01 3.80
CA ALA A 32 10.16 -4.17 5.24
C ALA A 32 8.69 -4.46 5.58
N VAL A 33 7.74 -3.78 4.92
CA VAL A 33 6.30 -4.02 5.12
C VAL A 33 5.93 -5.41 4.61
N ARG A 34 6.40 -5.79 3.41
CA ARG A 34 6.20 -7.15 2.86
C ARG A 34 6.71 -8.26 3.80
N LYS A 35 7.90 -8.07 4.39
CA LYS A 35 8.44 -9.00 5.40
C LYS A 35 7.60 -9.00 6.69
N ALA A 36 7.10 -7.85 7.12
CA ALA A 36 6.32 -7.73 8.35
C ALA A 36 4.93 -8.38 8.23
N ILE A 37 4.29 -8.29 7.06
CA ILE A 37 3.02 -8.99 6.77
C ILE A 37 3.22 -10.46 6.33
N GLY A 38 4.47 -10.85 6.03
CA GLY A 38 4.80 -12.19 5.55
C GLY A 38 4.26 -12.51 4.16
N LYS A 39 3.99 -11.50 3.32
CA LYS A 39 3.40 -11.66 1.98
C LYS A 39 4.37 -11.24 0.87
N GLY A 40 4.33 -12.02 -0.20
CA GLY A 40 5.19 -11.88 -1.37
C GLY A 40 4.51 -11.25 -2.58
N ALA A 41 5.20 -11.30 -3.72
CA ALA A 41 4.60 -10.93 -5.00
C ALA A 41 3.62 -12.02 -5.45
N GLY A 42 2.38 -11.64 -5.74
CA GLY A 42 1.31 -12.57 -6.14
C GLY A 42 0.38 -12.98 -4.99
N ASP A 43 0.71 -12.64 -3.74
CA ASP A 43 -0.19 -12.86 -2.60
C ASP A 43 -1.24 -11.75 -2.51
N ASP A 44 -2.48 -12.13 -2.19
CA ASP A 44 -3.54 -11.18 -1.88
C ASP A 44 -3.30 -10.49 -0.55
N VAL A 45 -3.39 -9.17 -0.51
CA VAL A 45 -3.14 -8.34 0.68
C VAL A 45 -4.39 -7.52 0.99
N ALA A 46 -4.87 -7.53 2.25
CA ALA A 46 -6.00 -6.72 2.64
C ALA A 46 -5.54 -5.28 2.95
N VAL A 47 -5.88 -4.33 2.08
CA VAL A 47 -5.51 -2.91 2.25
C VAL A 47 -6.71 -2.13 2.81
N HIS A 48 -6.53 -1.51 3.98
CA HIS A 48 -7.47 -0.56 4.55
C HIS A 48 -6.89 0.85 4.46
N LEU A 49 -7.47 1.68 3.59
CA LEU A 49 -7.11 3.09 3.47
C LEU A 49 -7.93 3.89 4.48
N GLN A 50 -7.26 4.49 5.46
CA GLN A 50 -7.93 5.28 6.50
C GLN A 50 -8.12 6.75 6.11
N HIS A 51 -7.30 7.28 5.19
CA HIS A 51 -7.36 8.68 4.83
C HIS A 51 -7.82 8.89 3.38
N ARG A 52 -8.91 9.65 3.24
CA ARG A 52 -9.42 10.23 2.00
C ARG A 52 -9.51 11.74 2.21
N HIS A 53 -8.83 12.52 1.38
CA HIS A 53 -9.00 13.96 1.28
C HIS A 53 -9.13 14.32 -0.20
#